data_AF-A0A7M7NU04-F1
#
_entry.id   AF-A0A7M7NU04-F1
#
_cell.length_a   1.000
_cell.length_b   1.000
_cell.length_c   1.000
_cell.angle_alpha   90.00
_cell.angle_beta   90.00
_cell.angle_gamma   90.00
#
_symmetry.space_group_name_H-M   'P 1'
#
loop_
_entity.id
_entity.type
_entity.pdbx_description
1 polymer ?
#
loop_
_entity_poly.entity_id
_entity_poly.type
_entity_poly.pdbx_seq_one_letter_code
_entity_poly.pdbx_strand_id
1 'polypeptide(L)'
;MSDLCRKYKGRLASKLIRANLELLRPLIVDDNINLKIVHLVRDPRGSPLSRIKYTLSKKISPTVRSQFPKYGRLNPLNLFSVTPETGDTVRGMCKWIRKNAVVSPDLLPAWLQRRYYLVRYEDFADTPLKVTQDLYRFVGIPFKKEVQDWVIKNTDVTVSKNDLFSTHRNSHVAATHWIKDLTEMEVGQIEEECQDVLERMGYEPYSQLIHREQSTR
;
A
#
# COMPACT_ATOMS: atom_id res chain seq x y z
N MET A 1 28.96 13.99 -0.62
CA MET A 1 27.61 13.93 -1.25
C MET A 1 27.56 14.51 -2.68
N SER A 2 28.65 15.07 -3.23
CA SER A 2 28.66 15.84 -4.50
C SER A 2 28.56 15.02 -5.79
N ASP A 3 29.05 13.77 -5.83
CA ASP A 3 29.17 13.02 -7.09
C ASP A 3 27.86 12.39 -7.56
N LEU A 4 26.97 11.98 -6.63
CA LEU A 4 25.68 11.38 -6.98
C LEU A 4 24.76 12.40 -7.67
N CYS A 5 24.65 13.62 -7.13
CA CYS A 5 23.80 14.66 -7.72
C CYS A 5 24.28 15.06 -9.13
N ARG A 6 25.61 15.13 -9.35
CA ARG A 6 26.20 15.39 -10.68
C ARG A 6 25.91 14.23 -11.64
N LYS A 7 26.06 12.98 -11.20
CA LYS A 7 25.78 11.78 -11.99
C LYS A 7 24.33 11.71 -12.47
N TYR A 8 23.37 12.07 -11.61
CA TYR A 8 21.93 11.99 -11.92
C TYR A 8 21.32 13.32 -12.37
N LYS A 9 22.14 14.28 -12.84
CA LYS A 9 21.70 15.58 -13.37
C LYS A 9 20.71 16.30 -12.43
N GLY A 10 20.95 16.21 -11.12
CA GLY A 10 20.17 16.88 -10.08
C GLY A 10 18.81 16.26 -9.74
N ARG A 11 18.46 15.07 -10.24
CA ARG A 11 17.22 14.36 -9.86
C ARG A 11 17.52 12.96 -9.35
N LEU A 12 17.17 12.70 -8.09
CA LEU A 12 17.32 11.40 -7.45
C LEU A 12 15.95 10.92 -6.97
N ALA A 13 15.64 9.65 -7.23
CA ALA A 13 14.50 8.97 -6.62
C ALA A 13 15.05 7.83 -5.74
N SER A 14 14.59 7.76 -4.50
CA SER A 14 14.91 6.67 -3.58
C SER A 14 13.63 6.08 -3.01
N LYS A 15 13.55 4.75 -2.99
CA LYS A 15 12.42 4.01 -2.43
C LYS A 15 12.79 3.56 -1.03
N LEU A 16 11.97 3.93 -0.06
CA LEU A 16 12.07 3.45 1.32
C LEU A 16 10.88 2.56 1.64
N ILE A 17 11.11 1.48 2.38
CA ILE A 17 10.04 0.56 2.79
C ILE A 17 9.82 0.74 4.29
N ARG A 18 8.60 1.10 4.67
CA ARG A 18 8.18 1.27 6.07
C ARG A 18 9.06 2.25 6.87
N ALA A 19 9.61 3.27 6.21
CA ALA A 19 10.39 4.31 6.88
C ALA A 19 9.48 5.32 7.60
N ASN A 20 9.93 5.81 8.75
CA ASN A 20 9.22 6.87 9.47
C ASN A 20 9.44 8.22 8.76
N LEU A 21 8.39 9.02 8.57
CA LEU A 21 8.49 10.33 7.94
C LEU A 21 9.47 11.26 8.65
N GLU A 22 9.54 11.20 9.99
CA GLU A 22 10.48 12.03 10.76
C GLU A 22 11.95 11.73 10.44
N LEU A 23 12.28 10.54 9.89
CA LEU A 23 13.64 10.24 9.42
C LEU A 23 14.05 11.11 8.22
N LEU A 24 13.08 11.65 7.48
CA LEU A 24 13.31 12.51 6.32
C LEU A 24 13.38 13.99 6.70
N ARG A 25 13.02 14.34 7.93
CA ARG A 25 12.97 15.73 8.39
C ARG A 25 14.34 16.42 8.35
N PRO A 26 15.45 15.82 8.83
CA PRO A 26 16.77 16.46 8.75
C PRO A 26 17.19 16.81 7.32
N LEU A 27 16.83 15.97 6.35
CA LEU A 27 17.13 16.23 4.93
C LEU A 27 16.45 17.53 4.43
N ILE A 28 15.26 17.85 4.94
CA ILE A 28 14.51 19.04 4.55
C ILE A 28 14.90 20.24 5.39
N VAL A 29 15.01 20.08 6.71
CA VAL A 29 15.17 21.18 7.66
C VAL A 29 16.64 21.58 7.82
N ASP A 30 17.53 20.60 7.95
CA ASP A 30 18.94 20.84 8.29
C ASP A 30 19.79 20.92 7.00
N ASP A 31 19.60 19.97 6.09
CA ASP A 31 20.38 19.90 4.83
C ASP A 31 19.78 20.77 3.71
N ASN A 32 18.58 21.33 3.91
CA ASN A 32 17.85 22.16 2.96
C ASN A 32 17.68 21.50 1.57
N ILE A 33 17.50 20.17 1.53
CA ILE A 33 17.27 19.44 0.29
C ILE A 33 15.85 19.71 -0.18
N ASN A 34 15.68 19.98 -1.48
CA ASN A 34 14.36 20.08 -2.12
C ASN A 34 13.70 18.69 -2.28
N LEU A 35 13.39 18.05 -1.16
CA LEU A 35 12.79 16.72 -1.13
C LEU A 35 11.28 16.81 -1.37
N LYS A 36 10.77 15.91 -2.23
CA LYS A 36 9.36 15.61 -2.43
C LYS A 36 9.11 14.17 -1.97
N ILE A 37 8.06 13.97 -1.18
CA ILE A 37 7.72 12.70 -0.56
C ILE A 37 6.41 12.23 -1.16
N VAL A 38 6.46 11.09 -1.85
CA VAL A 38 5.28 10.35 -2.28
C VAL A 38 5.11 9.18 -1.32
N HIS A 39 4.05 9.21 -0.53
CA HIS A 39 3.77 8.21 0.49
C HIS A 39 2.65 7.28 -0.01
N LEU A 40 3.02 6.06 -0.39
CA LEU A 40 2.07 5.03 -0.80
C LEU A 40 1.56 4.27 0.42
N VAL A 41 0.24 4.24 0.61
CA VAL A 41 -0.44 3.40 1.60
C VAL A 41 -1.38 2.43 0.87
N ARG A 42 -1.58 1.25 1.44
CA ARG A 42 -2.45 0.20 0.90
C ARG A 42 -3.51 -0.16 1.93
N ASP A 43 -4.67 -0.60 1.46
CA ASP A 43 -5.74 -1.13 2.31
C ASP A 43 -5.17 -2.24 3.21
N PRO A 44 -5.34 -2.14 4.55
CA PRO A 44 -4.83 -3.12 5.47
C PRO A 44 -5.50 -4.50 5.34
N ARG A 45 -6.62 -4.62 4.63
CA ARG A 45 -7.26 -5.90 4.28
C ARG A 45 -6.58 -6.58 3.08
N GLY A 46 -6.08 -5.81 2.12
CA GLY A 46 -5.38 -6.34 0.94
C GLY A 46 -3.95 -6.85 1.23
N SER A 47 -3.28 -6.28 2.23
CA SER A 47 -1.87 -6.58 2.52
C SER A 47 -1.63 -7.97 3.16
N PRO A 48 -2.44 -8.44 4.12
CA PRO A 48 -2.29 -9.76 4.73
C PRO A 48 -2.50 -10.89 3.74
N LEU A 49 -3.44 -10.76 2.80
CA LEU A 49 -3.65 -11.76 1.77
C LEU A 49 -2.40 -12.01 0.91
N SER A 50 -1.67 -10.95 0.56
CA SER A 50 -0.40 -11.09 -0.16
C SER A 50 0.61 -11.92 0.63
N ARG A 51 0.64 -11.76 1.96
CA ARG A 51 1.53 -12.50 2.86
C ARG A 51 1.08 -13.95 3.04
N ILE A 52 -0.23 -14.18 3.14
CA ILE A 52 -0.83 -15.51 3.15
C ILE A 52 -0.40 -16.26 1.88
N LYS A 53 -0.62 -15.69 0.68
CA LYS A 53 -0.26 -16.35 -0.58
C LYS A 53 1.24 -16.66 -0.67
N TYR A 54 2.10 -15.74 -0.22
CA TYR A 54 3.54 -15.97 -0.15
C TYR A 54 3.90 -17.11 0.81
N THR A 55 3.32 -17.15 2.01
CA THR A 55 3.62 -18.20 2.99
C THR A 55 3.05 -19.56 2.59
N LEU A 56 1.85 -19.58 1.99
CA LEU A 56 1.23 -20.80 1.44
C LEU A 56 1.98 -21.35 0.22
N SER A 57 2.71 -20.49 -0.52
CA SER A 57 3.60 -20.96 -1.58
C SER A 57 4.85 -21.70 -1.05
N LYS A 58 5.10 -21.63 0.27
CA LYS A 58 6.14 -22.40 0.96
C LYS A 58 5.54 -23.62 1.66
N LYS A 59 6.36 -24.64 1.97
CA LYS A 59 5.91 -25.80 2.75
C LYS A 59 5.49 -25.37 4.15
N ILE A 60 4.22 -25.57 4.51
CA ILE A 60 3.67 -25.21 5.82
C ILE A 60 3.63 -26.45 6.73
N SER A 61 3.85 -26.23 8.03
CA SER A 61 3.72 -27.26 9.07
C SER A 61 2.29 -27.84 9.12
N PRO A 62 2.11 -29.17 9.27
CA PRO A 62 0.80 -29.81 9.41
C PRO A 62 -0.07 -29.21 10.53
N THR A 63 0.56 -28.81 11.63
CA THR A 63 -0.09 -28.16 12.78
C THR A 63 -0.72 -26.81 12.44
N VAL A 64 -0.09 -26.03 11.57
CA VAL A 64 -0.62 -24.73 11.11
C VAL A 64 -1.79 -24.96 10.15
N ARG A 65 -1.70 -26.00 9.30
CA ARG A 65 -2.75 -26.35 8.35
C ARG A 65 -4.05 -26.78 9.04
N SER A 66 -3.96 -27.52 10.16
CA SER A 66 -5.15 -27.95 10.92
C SER A 66 -5.85 -26.80 11.66
N GLN A 67 -5.14 -25.69 11.91
CA GLN A 67 -5.71 -24.50 12.56
C GLN A 67 -6.44 -23.56 11.60
N PHE A 68 -6.16 -23.60 10.29
CA PHE A 68 -6.76 -22.69 9.30
C PHE A 68 -8.30 -22.70 9.28
N PRO A 69 -9.00 -23.86 9.28
CA PRO A 69 -10.46 -23.87 9.26
C PRO A 69 -11.08 -23.30 10.55
N LYS A 70 -10.32 -23.31 11.67
CA LYS A 70 -10.82 -22.93 13.00
C LYS A 70 -10.59 -21.45 13.33
N TYR A 71 -9.46 -20.88 12.90
CA TYR A 71 -9.03 -19.52 13.29
C TYR A 71 -8.74 -18.60 12.10
N GLY A 72 -8.99 -19.05 10.88
CA GLY A 72 -8.54 -18.39 9.67
C GLY A 72 -7.03 -18.55 9.48
N ARG A 73 -6.48 -17.95 8.44
CA ARG A 73 -5.05 -18.07 8.10
C ARG A 73 -4.19 -17.05 8.86
N LEU A 74 -4.81 -16.03 9.43
CA LEU A 74 -4.15 -14.88 10.02
C LEU A 74 -3.37 -15.20 11.30
N ASN A 75 -4.05 -15.75 12.32
CA ASN A 75 -3.42 -16.15 13.58
C ASN A 75 -2.39 -17.29 13.40
N PRO A 76 -2.70 -18.40 12.70
CA PRO A 76 -1.75 -19.51 12.55
C PRO A 76 -0.51 -19.16 11.73
N LEU A 77 -0.58 -18.14 10.86
CA LEU A 77 0.57 -17.60 10.13
C LEU A 77 1.28 -16.46 10.85
N ASN A 78 0.94 -16.21 12.13
CA ASN A 78 1.56 -15.17 12.94
C ASN A 78 1.40 -13.75 12.35
N LEU A 79 0.35 -13.52 11.54
CA LEU A 79 0.05 -12.22 10.93
C LEU A 79 -0.67 -11.27 11.90
N PHE A 80 -1.11 -11.77 13.06
CA PHE A 80 -1.82 -11.03 14.12
C PHE A 80 -1.11 -11.05 15.47
N SER A 81 0.07 -11.66 15.56
CA SER A 81 0.71 -11.90 16.87
C SER A 81 1.16 -10.63 17.59
N VAL A 82 1.24 -10.78 18.92
CA VAL A 82 1.37 -9.70 19.91
C VAL A 82 2.84 -9.32 20.20
N THR A 83 3.82 -10.08 19.71
CA THR A 83 5.26 -9.80 19.87
C THR A 83 5.80 -8.87 18.77
N PRO A 84 6.76 -7.98 19.07
CA PRO A 84 6.67 -6.56 18.78
C PRO A 84 6.64 -6.21 17.29
N GLU A 85 5.66 -5.39 16.92
CA GLU A 85 5.66 -4.24 15.99
C GLU A 85 6.54 -4.29 14.73
N THR A 86 6.85 -5.46 14.21
CA THR A 86 7.33 -5.56 12.84
C THR A 86 6.15 -5.15 11.95
N GLY A 87 6.38 -4.30 10.94
CA GLY A 87 5.34 -3.92 9.97
C GLY A 87 4.91 -5.07 9.05
N ASP A 88 5.07 -6.30 9.53
CA ASP A 88 4.73 -7.57 8.89
C ASP A 88 3.42 -8.16 9.43
N THR A 89 2.98 -7.74 10.63
CA THR A 89 1.66 -8.06 11.19
C THR A 89 0.62 -7.00 10.83
N VAL A 90 -0.66 -7.34 10.93
CA VAL A 90 -1.79 -6.42 10.74
C VAL A 90 -1.69 -5.25 11.73
N ARG A 91 -1.50 -5.56 13.02
CA ARG A 91 -1.25 -4.59 14.08
C ARG A 91 -0.07 -3.67 13.77
N GLY A 92 1.08 -4.23 13.38
CA GLY A 92 2.29 -3.46 13.10
C GLY A 92 2.11 -2.53 11.89
N MET A 93 1.45 -3.01 10.84
CA MET A 93 1.12 -2.21 9.66
C MET A 93 0.17 -1.07 10.00
N CYS A 94 -0.93 -1.33 10.70
CA CYS A 94 -1.90 -0.30 11.06
C CYS A 94 -1.31 0.69 12.05
N LYS A 95 -0.51 0.25 13.03
CA LYS A 95 0.28 1.14 13.88
C LYS A 95 1.23 2.03 13.06
N TRP A 96 1.90 1.48 12.05
CA TRP A 96 2.79 2.25 11.19
C TRP A 96 2.00 3.30 10.39
N ILE A 97 0.84 2.96 9.83
CA ILE A 97 -0.02 3.90 9.11
C ILE A 97 -0.49 5.02 10.05
N ARG A 98 -0.99 4.69 11.25
CA ARG A 98 -1.41 5.69 12.26
C ARG A 98 -0.33 6.71 12.58
N LYS A 99 0.92 6.24 12.68
CA LYS A 99 2.07 7.08 13.06
C LYS A 99 2.60 7.92 11.90
N ASN A 100 2.53 7.41 10.66
CA ASN A 100 3.29 7.98 9.54
C ASN A 100 2.41 8.55 8.42
N ALA A 101 1.14 8.19 8.32
CA ALA A 101 0.26 8.73 7.29
C ALA A 101 -0.45 9.99 7.80
N VAL A 102 -0.17 11.12 7.17
CA VAL A 102 -0.93 12.36 7.36
C VAL A 102 -1.95 12.46 6.23
N VAL A 103 -3.24 12.38 6.55
CA VAL A 103 -4.31 12.36 5.55
C VAL A 103 -4.80 13.77 5.23
N SER A 104 -4.96 14.61 6.25
CA SER A 104 -5.44 15.98 6.05
C SER A 104 -4.29 16.93 5.74
N PRO A 105 -4.36 17.71 4.65
CA PRO A 105 -3.39 18.76 4.35
C PRO A 105 -3.22 19.77 5.49
N ASP A 106 -4.28 20.06 6.23
CA ASP A 106 -4.29 21.03 7.33
C ASP A 106 -3.50 20.55 8.55
N LEU A 107 -3.31 19.23 8.67
CA LEU A 107 -2.53 18.61 9.74
C LEU A 107 -1.06 18.42 9.35
N LEU A 108 -0.65 18.84 8.14
CA LEU A 108 0.74 18.71 7.72
C LEU A 108 1.62 19.70 8.49
N PRO A 109 2.72 19.21 9.13
CA PRO A 109 3.69 20.10 9.72
C PRO A 109 4.32 20.99 8.64
N ALA A 110 4.80 22.18 9.04
CA ALA A 110 5.33 23.19 8.12
C ALA A 110 6.39 22.64 7.14
N TRP A 111 7.24 21.73 7.61
CA TRP A 111 8.30 21.12 6.80
C TRP A 111 7.79 20.15 5.71
N LEU A 112 6.53 19.68 5.80
CA LEU A 112 5.89 18.82 4.79
C LEU A 112 4.97 19.58 3.84
N GLN A 113 4.62 20.84 4.14
CA GLN A 113 3.72 21.61 3.30
C GLN A 113 4.25 21.70 1.87
N ARG A 114 3.39 21.39 0.88
CA ARG A 114 3.73 21.33 -0.55
C ARG A 114 4.85 20.34 -0.91
N ARG A 115 5.30 19.50 0.02
CA ARG A 115 6.37 18.49 -0.15
C ARG A 115 5.89 17.06 0.05
N TYR A 116 4.65 16.87 0.47
CA TYR A 116 4.07 15.57 0.77
C TYR A 116 2.86 15.28 -0.11
N TYR A 117 2.79 14.07 -0.65
CA TYR A 117 1.66 13.55 -1.42
C TYR A 117 1.35 12.13 -0.95
N LEU A 118 0.17 11.94 -0.36
CA LEU A 118 -0.33 10.63 0.03
C LEU A 118 -1.06 9.97 -1.15
N VAL A 119 -0.72 8.72 -1.45
CA VAL A 119 -1.35 7.91 -2.51
C VAL A 119 -1.94 6.67 -1.88
N ARG A 120 -3.22 6.40 -2.11
CA ARG A 120 -3.80 5.09 -1.84
C ARG A 120 -3.51 4.17 -3.02
N TYR A 121 -3.04 2.97 -2.73
CA TYR A 121 -2.75 1.95 -3.75
C TYR A 121 -3.98 1.65 -4.60
N GLU A 122 -5.16 1.65 -3.98
CA GLU A 122 -6.44 1.35 -4.62
C GLU A 122 -6.83 2.45 -5.62
N ASP A 123 -6.62 3.73 -5.29
CA ASP A 123 -6.86 4.83 -6.24
C ASP A 123 -5.93 4.75 -7.45
N PHE A 124 -4.66 4.42 -7.20
CA PHE A 124 -3.69 4.18 -8.27
C PHE A 124 -4.06 2.97 -9.11
N ALA A 125 -4.54 1.90 -8.49
CA ALA A 125 -4.94 0.68 -9.19
C ALA A 125 -6.23 0.86 -10.01
N ASP A 126 -7.13 1.74 -9.57
CA ASP A 126 -8.39 2.01 -10.26
C ASP A 126 -8.20 2.97 -11.43
N THR A 127 -7.43 4.06 -11.24
CA THR A 127 -7.16 5.04 -12.29
C THR A 127 -5.65 5.32 -12.50
N PRO A 128 -4.87 4.31 -12.96
CA PRO A 128 -3.41 4.40 -13.00
C PRO A 128 -2.88 5.59 -13.78
N LEU A 129 -3.47 5.90 -14.93
CA LEU A 129 -3.02 6.99 -15.80
C LEU A 129 -3.22 8.36 -15.15
N LYS A 130 -4.38 8.58 -14.53
CA LYS A 130 -4.73 9.83 -13.85
C LYS A 130 -3.86 10.06 -12.64
N VAL A 131 -3.75 9.07 -11.75
CA VAL A 131 -2.93 9.19 -10.53
C VAL A 131 -1.46 9.37 -10.90
N THR A 132 -0.95 8.68 -11.93
CA THR A 132 0.42 8.90 -12.41
C THR A 132 0.61 10.33 -12.90
N GLN A 133 -0.32 10.88 -13.67
CA GLN A 133 -0.26 12.26 -14.14
C GLN A 133 -0.18 13.27 -12.97
N ASP A 134 -0.99 13.06 -11.94
CA ASP A 134 -0.99 13.92 -10.74
C ASP A 134 0.32 13.81 -9.96
N LEU A 135 0.90 12.61 -9.85
CA LEU A 135 2.22 12.41 -9.27
C LEU A 135 3.32 13.14 -10.03
N TYR A 136 3.32 13.05 -11.36
CA TYR A 136 4.28 13.75 -12.22
C TYR A 136 4.17 15.27 -12.07
N ARG A 137 2.94 15.80 -11.98
CA ARG A 137 2.67 17.20 -11.69
C ARG A 137 3.22 17.61 -10.33
N PHE A 138 2.98 16.81 -9.29
CA PHE A 138 3.46 17.06 -7.93
C PHE A 138 5.00 17.12 -7.82
N VAL A 139 5.70 16.19 -8.48
CA VAL A 139 7.18 16.18 -8.50
C VAL A 139 7.78 17.17 -9.50
N GLY A 140 6.98 17.81 -10.35
CA GLY A 140 7.42 18.80 -11.33
C GLY A 140 8.19 18.20 -12.51
N ILE A 141 7.83 17.00 -12.94
CA ILE A 141 8.43 16.32 -14.09
C ILE A 141 7.40 16.21 -15.22
N PRO A 142 7.76 16.52 -16.49
CA PRO A 142 6.85 16.33 -17.61
C PRO A 142 6.40 14.87 -17.75
N PHE A 143 5.08 14.65 -17.82
CA PHE A 143 4.51 13.33 -18.03
C PHE A 143 4.50 12.99 -19.53
N LYS A 144 5.58 12.34 -19.98
CA LYS A 144 5.78 12.04 -21.40
C LYS A 144 4.94 10.85 -21.87
N LYS A 145 4.65 10.80 -23.17
CA LYS A 145 3.87 9.74 -23.81
C LYS A 145 4.45 8.34 -23.58
N GLU A 146 5.77 8.19 -23.57
CA GLU A 146 6.40 6.89 -23.36
C GLU A 146 6.10 6.32 -21.97
N VAL A 147 5.95 7.19 -20.97
CA VAL A 147 5.56 6.78 -19.61
C VAL A 147 4.07 6.44 -19.58
N GLN A 148 3.22 7.22 -20.25
CA GLN A 148 1.79 6.95 -20.36
C GLN A 148 1.54 5.55 -20.97
N ASP A 149 2.18 5.29 -22.10
CA ASP A 149 2.10 4.00 -22.81
C ASP A 149 2.61 2.85 -21.92
N TRP A 150 3.69 3.07 -21.16
CA TRP A 150 4.21 2.09 -20.21
C TRP A 150 3.22 1.81 -19.08
N VAL A 151 2.60 2.84 -18.49
CA VAL A 151 1.61 2.66 -17.41
C VAL A 151 0.45 1.80 -17.92
N ILE A 152 -0.19 2.20 -19.01
CA ILE A 152 -1.33 1.47 -19.60
C ILE A 152 -0.97 0.00 -19.83
N LYS A 153 0.17 -0.25 -20.49
CA LYS A 153 0.64 -1.60 -20.82
C LYS A 153 0.88 -2.49 -19.58
N ASN A 154 1.26 -1.91 -18.44
CA ASN A 154 1.60 -2.68 -17.24
C ASN A 154 0.43 -2.84 -16.26
N THR A 155 -0.59 -1.97 -16.34
CA THR A 155 -1.68 -1.90 -15.35
C THR A 155 -3.04 -2.37 -15.87
N ASP A 156 -3.21 -2.50 -17.18
CA ASP A 156 -4.47 -2.89 -17.84
C ASP A 156 -4.29 -4.16 -18.68
N VAL A 157 -4.05 -5.29 -18.00
CA VAL A 157 -3.80 -6.58 -18.66
C VAL A 157 -4.94 -7.56 -18.37
N THR A 158 -5.62 -8.02 -19.42
CA THR A 158 -6.74 -8.98 -19.35
C THR A 158 -6.32 -10.40 -18.91
N VAL A 159 -5.05 -10.77 -19.07
CA VAL A 159 -4.51 -12.09 -18.68
C VAL A 159 -3.26 -11.91 -17.82
N SER A 160 -3.38 -12.02 -16.50
CA SER A 160 -2.21 -12.07 -15.62
C SER A 160 -1.60 -13.49 -15.64
N LYS A 161 -0.30 -13.60 -15.89
CA LYS A 161 0.43 -14.83 -15.52
C LYS A 161 0.34 -15.01 -14.01
N ASN A 162 0.18 -16.25 -13.54
CA ASN A 162 -0.01 -16.62 -12.13
C ASN A 162 1.30 -16.54 -11.32
N ASP A 163 2.04 -15.44 -11.48
CA ASP A 163 3.29 -15.17 -10.80
C ASP A 163 3.05 -14.14 -9.69
N LEU A 164 3.46 -14.47 -8.46
CA LEU A 164 3.32 -13.65 -7.26
C LEU A 164 4.05 -12.31 -7.35
N PHE A 165 5.12 -12.18 -8.16
CA PHE A 165 5.92 -10.96 -8.28
C PHE A 165 5.90 -10.30 -9.66
N SER A 166 5.05 -10.75 -10.57
CA SER A 166 4.87 -10.12 -11.89
C SER A 166 4.56 -8.62 -11.78
N THR A 167 5.26 -7.83 -12.59
CA THR A 167 5.07 -6.38 -12.80
C THR A 167 3.97 -6.04 -13.82
N HIS A 168 3.32 -7.05 -14.41
CA HIS A 168 2.31 -6.90 -15.46
C HIS A 168 1.00 -7.60 -15.06
N ARG A 169 -0.05 -6.85 -14.68
CA ARG A 169 -1.36 -7.40 -14.25
C ARG A 169 -2.50 -6.38 -14.42
N ASN A 170 -3.74 -6.86 -14.38
CA ASN A 170 -4.90 -6.02 -14.10
C ASN A 170 -4.77 -5.46 -12.67
N SER A 171 -4.53 -4.15 -12.58
CA SER A 171 -4.25 -3.48 -11.31
C SER A 171 -5.48 -3.41 -10.39
N HIS A 172 -6.67 -3.11 -10.94
CA HIS A 172 -7.92 -3.09 -10.19
C HIS A 172 -8.20 -4.45 -9.53
N VAL A 173 -8.17 -5.56 -10.29
CA VAL A 173 -8.38 -6.90 -9.74
C VAL A 173 -7.32 -7.24 -8.70
N ALA A 174 -6.04 -6.91 -8.94
CA ALA A 174 -4.99 -7.14 -7.97
C ALA A 174 -5.21 -6.36 -6.66
N ALA A 175 -5.85 -5.19 -6.71
CA ALA A 175 -6.19 -4.41 -5.54
C ALA A 175 -7.42 -4.93 -4.78
N THR A 176 -8.44 -5.43 -5.48
CA THR A 176 -9.74 -5.80 -4.88
C THR A 176 -9.93 -7.28 -4.61
N HIS A 177 -9.05 -8.17 -5.10
CA HIS A 177 -9.24 -9.62 -4.96
C HIS A 177 -9.34 -10.13 -3.52
N TRP A 178 -8.85 -9.37 -2.53
CA TRP A 178 -8.98 -9.75 -1.12
C TRP A 178 -10.43 -9.84 -0.65
N ILE A 179 -11.35 -9.11 -1.29
CA ILE A 179 -12.80 -9.12 -1.00
C ILE A 179 -13.37 -10.54 -1.13
N LYS A 180 -12.84 -11.31 -2.09
CA LYS A 180 -13.30 -12.68 -2.40
C LYS A 180 -12.43 -13.76 -1.77
N ASP A 181 -11.14 -13.48 -1.60
CA ASP A 181 -10.15 -14.45 -1.16
C ASP A 181 -10.02 -14.55 0.35
N LEU A 182 -10.38 -13.51 1.11
CA LEU A 182 -10.46 -13.54 2.57
C LEU A 182 -11.85 -13.98 3.03
N THR A 183 -11.91 -14.71 4.13
CA THR A 183 -13.20 -15.04 4.76
C THR A 183 -13.72 -13.84 5.53
N GLU A 184 -15.04 -13.77 5.75
CA GLU A 184 -15.67 -12.71 6.54
C GLU A 184 -15.05 -12.58 7.94
N MET A 185 -14.74 -13.71 8.58
CA MET A 185 -14.01 -13.73 9.86
C MET A 185 -12.62 -13.08 9.76
N GLU A 186 -11.85 -13.39 8.71
CA GLU A 186 -10.52 -12.81 8.53
C GLU A 186 -10.59 -11.31 8.24
N VAL A 187 -11.58 -10.87 7.47
CA VAL A 187 -11.82 -9.46 7.22
C VAL A 187 -12.24 -8.75 8.51
N GLY A 188 -13.17 -9.32 9.26
CA GLY A 188 -13.62 -8.78 10.54
C GLY A 188 -12.48 -8.61 11.56
N GLN A 189 -11.58 -9.59 11.66
CA GLN A 189 -10.38 -9.46 12.51
C GLN A 189 -9.50 -8.28 12.09
N ILE A 190 -9.35 -8.05 10.78
CA ILE A 190 -8.53 -6.93 10.27
C ILE A 190 -9.24 -5.60 10.51
N GLU A 191 -10.54 -5.53 10.25
CA GLU A 191 -11.34 -4.32 10.47
C GLU A 191 -11.37 -3.94 11.94
N GLU A 192 -11.50 -4.90 12.85
CA GLU A 192 -11.44 -4.65 14.30
C GLU A 192 -10.08 -4.05 14.73
N GLU A 193 -8.96 -4.61 14.25
CA GLU A 193 -7.62 -4.11 14.59
C GLU A 193 -7.27 -2.78 13.90
N CYS A 194 -7.88 -2.47 12.75
CA CYS A 194 -7.50 -1.35 11.88
C CYS A 194 -8.63 -0.35 11.61
N GLN A 195 -9.71 -0.35 12.40
CA GLN A 195 -10.91 0.43 12.15
C GLN A 195 -10.61 1.92 11.94
N ASP A 196 -9.89 2.54 12.86
CA ASP A 196 -9.52 3.96 12.78
C ASP A 196 -8.65 4.28 11.56
N VAL A 197 -7.79 3.34 11.14
CA VAL A 197 -6.99 3.49 9.92
C VAL A 197 -7.88 3.45 8.69
N LEU A 198 -8.83 2.51 8.64
CA LEU A 198 -9.75 2.37 7.52
C LEU A 198 -10.60 3.64 7.35
N GLU A 199 -11.17 4.13 8.45
CA GLU A 199 -11.97 5.36 8.48
C GLU A 199 -11.14 6.58 8.06
N ARG A 200 -9.97 6.78 8.66
CA ARG A 200 -9.09 7.92 8.33
C ARG A 200 -8.66 7.91 6.87
N MET A 201 -8.47 6.74 6.27
CA MET A 201 -8.05 6.59 4.88
C MET A 201 -9.23 6.54 3.91
N GLY A 202 -10.47 6.66 4.40
CA GLY A 202 -11.68 6.67 3.58
C GLY A 202 -11.95 5.35 2.87
N TYR A 203 -11.63 4.22 3.50
CA TYR A 203 -11.97 2.89 3.00
C TYR A 203 -13.39 2.50 3.44
N GLU A 204 -14.22 2.05 2.48
CA GLU A 204 -15.57 1.54 2.78
C GLU A 204 -15.50 0.24 3.61
N PRO A 205 -16.38 0.04 4.61
CA PRO A 205 -16.49 -1.22 5.35
C PRO A 205 -16.84 -2.40 4.46
N TYR A 206 -16.33 -3.59 4.80
CA TYR A 206 -16.55 -4.80 4.01
C TYR A 206 -18.04 -5.13 3.82
N SER A 207 -18.86 -4.93 4.85
CA SER A 207 -20.31 -5.12 4.80
C SER A 207 -20.97 -4.32 3.67
N GLN A 208 -20.51 -3.09 3.41
CA GLN A 208 -21.04 -2.26 2.33
C GLN A 208 -20.59 -2.75 0.95
N LEU A 209 -19.33 -3.21 0.84
CA LEU A 209 -18.77 -3.75 -0.39
C LEU A 209 -19.54 -5.00 -0.87
N ILE A 210 -19.85 -5.93 0.04
CA ILE A 210 -20.59 -7.15 -0.29
C ILE A 210 -22.06 -6.86 -0.64
N HIS A 211 -22.71 -5.91 0.03
CA HIS A 211 -24.08 -5.52 -0.31
C HIS A 211 -24.17 -4.91 -1.71
N ARG A 212 -23.16 -4.13 -2.13
CA ARG A 212 -23.09 -3.56 -3.48
C ARG A 212 -22.90 -4.65 -4.55
N GLU A 213 -22.05 -5.65 -4.30
CA GLU A 213 -21.87 -6.79 -5.22
C GLU A 213 -23.14 -7.65 -5.34
N GLN A 214 -23.92 -7.77 -4.26
CA GLN A 214 -25.19 -8.50 -4.28
C GLN A 214 -26.31 -7.71 -4.96
N SER A 215 -26.30 -6.38 -4.88
CA SER A 215 -27.32 -5.51 -5.50
C SER A 215 -27.10 -5.26 -7.00
N THR A 216 -25.93 -5.63 -7.53
CA THR A 216 -25.56 -5.49 -8.95
C THR A 216 -25.66 -6.81 -9.73
N ARG A 217 -26.15 -7.88 -9.09
CA ARG A 217 -26.50 -9.17 -9.72
C ARG A 217 -28.00 -9.34 -9.78
#